data_AF-Q0U1Y3-F1
#
_entry.id   AF-Q0U1Y3-F1
#
_cell.length_a   1.000
_cell.length_b   1.000
_cell.length_c   1.000
_cell.angle_alpha   90.00
_cell.angle_beta   90.00
_cell.angle_gamma   90.00
#
_symmetry.space_group_name_H-M   'P 1'
#
loop_
_entity.id
_entity.type
_entity.pdbx_description
1 polymer ?
#
loop_
_entity_poly.entity_id
_entity_poly.type
_entity_poly.pdbx_seq_one_letter_code
_entity_poly.pdbx_strand_id
1 'polypeptide(L)'
;MISRLRPTDFKILSLTTIASPHRGSAFADYMFDTIGPRRIKRIYKVMEYFGFETGAFSQLTQKYMAESFNPRTPDIGDVKYYSYGASLEPNSWSVFAASHAIVKRTEGLNDGLVR
;
A
#
# COMPACT_ATOMS: atom_id res chain seq x y z
N MET A 1 -7.41 5.30 -10.03
CA MET A 1 -7.26 6.68 -9.50
C MET A 1 -7.60 7.73 -10.55
N ILE A 2 -6.94 7.70 -11.71
CA ILE A 2 -7.10 8.68 -12.79
C ILE A 2 -8.48 8.68 -13.45
N SER A 3 -9.20 7.55 -13.45
CA SER A 3 -10.57 7.42 -13.96
C SER A 3 -11.61 8.24 -13.20
N ARG A 4 -11.25 8.79 -12.03
CA ARG A 4 -12.13 9.62 -11.20
C ARG A 4 -11.72 11.09 -11.16
N LEU A 5 -10.65 11.50 -11.84
CA LEU A 5 -10.25 12.91 -11.89
C LEU A 5 -11.24 13.69 -12.74
N ARG A 6 -11.92 14.68 -12.15
CA ARG A 6 -12.83 15.60 -12.84
C ARG A 6 -12.82 16.99 -12.19
N PRO A 7 -13.03 18.07 -12.97
CA PRO A 7 -12.85 18.16 -14.42
C PRO A 7 -11.36 18.28 -14.78
N THR A 8 -10.98 17.92 -16.01
CA THR A 8 -9.59 18.01 -16.47
C THR A 8 -9.52 18.65 -17.84
N ASP A 9 -8.86 19.81 -17.95
CA ASP A 9 -8.54 20.48 -19.23
C ASP A 9 -7.37 19.80 -19.98
N PHE A 10 -6.99 18.59 -19.54
CA PHE A 10 -5.83 17.87 -20.01
C PHE A 10 -6.16 16.40 -20.25
N LYS A 11 -5.39 15.79 -21.16
CA LYS A 11 -5.42 14.34 -21.40
C LYS A 11 -4.25 13.67 -20.69
N ILE A 12 -4.55 12.67 -19.88
CA ILE A 12 -3.52 11.82 -19.25
C ILE A 12 -3.03 10.82 -20.29
N LEU A 13 -1.72 10.78 -20.55
CA LEU A 13 -1.12 9.86 -21.51
C LEU A 13 -0.55 8.60 -20.87
N SER A 14 -0.10 8.71 -19.61
CA SER A 14 0.44 7.58 -18.86
C SER A 14 0.32 7.75 -17.35
N LEU A 15 0.23 6.64 -16.63
CA LEU A 15 0.35 6.55 -15.19
C LEU A 15 1.55 5.65 -14.84
N THR A 16 2.49 6.17 -14.06
CA THR A 16 3.62 5.41 -13.54
C THR A 16 3.50 5.30 -12.03
N THR A 17 3.60 4.08 -11.51
CA THR A 17 3.57 3.80 -10.08
C THR A 17 4.87 3.18 -9.62
N ILE A 18 5.30 3.53 -8.41
CA ILE A 18 6.56 3.07 -7.81
C ILE A 18 6.22 2.51 -6.43
N ALA A 19 6.59 1.25 -6.17
CA ALA A 19 6.35 0.53 -4.92
C ALA A 19 4.91 0.72 -4.38
N SER A 20 3.92 0.72 -5.27
CA SER A 20 2.53 1.04 -4.93
C SER A 20 1.73 -0.24 -4.70
N PRO A 21 1.08 -0.43 -3.54
CA PRO A 21 0.36 -1.66 -3.21
C PRO A 21 -1.00 -1.73 -3.90
N HIS A 22 -1.02 -1.98 -5.21
CA HIS A 22 -2.24 -2.05 -6.03
C HIS A 22 -3.25 -3.12 -5.57
N ARG A 23 -2.77 -4.11 -4.81
CA ARG A 23 -3.59 -5.19 -4.22
C ARG A 23 -3.72 -5.08 -2.71
N GLY A 24 -3.30 -3.95 -2.14
CA GLY A 24 -3.14 -3.77 -0.71
C GLY A 24 -1.84 -4.38 -0.19
N SER A 25 -1.60 -4.20 1.10
CA SER A 25 -0.41 -4.61 1.83
C SER A 25 -0.79 -5.62 2.90
N ALA A 26 -0.22 -6.82 2.84
CA ALA A 26 -0.40 -7.84 3.88
C ALA A 26 0.11 -7.37 5.25
N PHE A 27 1.08 -6.45 5.28
CA PHE A 27 1.50 -5.81 6.52
C PHE A 27 0.39 -4.96 7.13
N ALA A 28 -0.39 -4.26 6.30
CA ALA A 28 -1.53 -3.50 6.77
C ALA A 28 -2.57 -4.43 7.39
N ASP A 29 -2.94 -5.51 6.69
CA ASP A 29 -3.91 -6.49 7.20
C ASP A 29 -3.45 -7.15 8.50
N TYR A 30 -2.20 -7.59 8.58
CA TYR A 30 -1.62 -8.17 9.80
C TYR A 30 -1.69 -7.22 11.00
N MET A 31 -1.41 -5.94 10.79
CA MET A 31 -1.46 -4.93 11.85
C MET A 31 -2.89 -4.70 12.37
N PHE A 32 -3.90 -4.75 11.49
CA PHE A 32 -5.30 -4.66 11.90
C PHE A 32 -5.79 -5.92 12.61
N ASP A 33 -5.45 -7.10 12.10
CA ASP A 33 -5.90 -8.39 12.63
C ASP A 33 -5.25 -8.75 13.98
N THR A 34 -3.96 -8.46 14.16
CA THR A 34 -3.21 -8.88 15.35
C THR A 34 -3.60 -8.10 16.61
N ILE A 35 -4.09 -6.86 16.46
CA ILE A 35 -4.09 -5.89 17.56
C ILE A 35 -5.52 -5.42 17.94
N GLY A 36 -6.49 -5.54 17.03
CA GLY A 36 -7.91 -5.26 17.26
C GLY A 36 -8.23 -3.77 17.54
N PRO A 37 -9.51 -3.36 17.48
CA PRO A 37 -9.91 -1.95 17.54
C PRO A 37 -9.56 -1.24 18.86
N ARG A 38 -9.26 -1.97 19.93
CA ARG A 38 -8.97 -1.41 21.26
C ARG A 38 -7.56 -0.82 21.41
N ARG A 39 -6.62 -1.13 20.51
CA ARG A 39 -5.21 -0.68 20.59
C ARG A 39 -4.78 0.24 19.42
N ILE A 40 -5.75 0.73 18.65
CA ILE A 40 -5.54 1.53 17.44
C ILE A 40 -4.73 2.82 17.66
N LYS A 41 -4.85 3.45 18.84
CA LYS A 41 -4.08 4.66 19.20
C LYS A 41 -2.57 4.41 19.26
N ARG A 42 -2.14 3.19 19.63
CA ARG A 42 -0.72 2.83 19.72
C ARG A 42 -0.12 2.61 18.34
N ILE A 43 -0.91 2.04 17.43
CA ILE A 43 -0.58 1.90 16.01
C ILE A 43 -0.45 3.27 15.36
N TYR A 44 -1.43 4.15 15.56
CA TYR A 44 -1.38 5.51 15.05
C TYR A 44 -0.11 6.26 15.46
N LYS A 45 0.35 6.05 16.70
CA LYS A 45 1.60 6.63 17.19
C LYS A 45 2.86 6.02 16.56
N VAL A 46 2.86 4.71 16.29
CA VAL A 46 3.96 4.05 15.56
C VAL A 46 3.98 4.48 14.09
N MET A 47 2.83 4.66 13.48
CA MET A 47 2.71 5.07 12.08
C MET A 47 3.08 6.54 11.89
N GLU A 48 2.62 7.40 12.78
CA GLU A 48 3.03 8.81 12.84
C GLU A 48 4.54 8.92 13.05
N TYR A 49 5.13 8.06 13.90
CA TYR A 49 6.58 7.97 14.07
C TYR A 49 7.32 7.57 12.77
N PHE A 50 6.69 6.77 11.92
CA PHE A 50 7.18 6.45 10.58
C PHE A 50 6.73 7.42 9.48
N GLY A 51 6.03 8.51 9.84
CA GLY A 51 5.54 9.53 8.90
C GLY A 51 4.28 9.15 8.11
N PHE A 52 3.56 8.11 8.50
CA PHE A 52 2.34 7.66 7.82
C PHE A 52 1.07 8.19 8.49
N GLU A 53 0.21 8.83 7.68
CA GLU A 53 -1.12 9.22 8.14
C GLU A 53 -2.02 8.00 8.38
N THR A 54 -2.65 8.01 9.54
CA THR A 54 -3.42 6.90 10.12
C THR A 54 -4.63 6.49 9.29
N GLY A 55 -5.28 7.47 8.64
CA GLY A 55 -6.39 7.26 7.72
C GLY A 55 -5.97 6.70 6.36
N ALA A 56 -4.73 6.93 5.93
CA ALA A 56 -4.22 6.44 4.66
C ALA A 56 -3.96 4.92 4.70
N PHE A 57 -3.59 4.38 5.85
CA PHE A 57 -3.19 2.98 5.96
C PHE A 57 -4.34 1.98 5.99
N SER A 58 -5.52 2.36 6.48
CA SER A 58 -6.73 1.51 6.35
C SER A 58 -7.10 1.31 4.88
N GLN A 59 -6.77 2.27 4.02
CA GLN A 59 -6.96 2.19 2.58
C GLN A 59 -5.91 1.29 1.89
N LEU A 60 -4.83 0.95 2.58
CA LEU A 60 -3.81 0.03 2.08
C LEU A 60 -4.14 -1.44 2.38
N THR A 61 -5.23 -1.73 3.09
CA THR A 61 -5.64 -3.12 3.35
C THR A 61 -6.01 -3.84 2.05
N GLN A 62 -5.76 -5.15 1.96
CA GLN A 62 -6.11 -5.91 0.76
C GLN A 62 -7.62 -5.88 0.52
N LYS A 63 -8.39 -5.95 1.61
CA LYS A 63 -9.85 -5.83 1.58
C LYS A 63 -10.31 -4.50 0.98
N TYR A 64 -9.78 -3.37 1.46
CA TYR A 64 -10.17 -2.06 0.93
C TYR A 64 -9.80 -1.91 -0.55
N MET A 65 -8.61 -2.35 -0.94
CA MET A 65 -8.18 -2.27 -2.33
C MET A 65 -9.07 -3.13 -3.25
N ALA A 66 -9.38 -4.36 -2.85
CA ALA A 66 -10.20 -5.29 -3.62
C ALA A 66 -11.68 -4.90 -3.70
N GLU A 67 -12.29 -4.53 -2.57
CA GLU A 67 -13.74 -4.35 -2.50
C GLU A 67 -14.19 -2.89 -2.71
N SER A 68 -13.29 -1.93 -2.48
CA SER A 68 -13.65 -0.52 -2.47
C SER A 68 -12.87 0.29 -3.50
N PHE A 69 -11.54 0.31 -3.48
CA PHE A 69 -10.78 1.22 -4.32
C PHE A 69 -10.75 0.78 -5.79
N ASN A 70 -10.28 -0.44 -6.09
CA ASN A 70 -10.09 -0.92 -7.46
C ASN A 70 -11.41 -0.94 -8.27
N PRO A 71 -12.55 -1.44 -7.74
CA PRO A 71 -13.81 -1.45 -8.49
C PRO A 71 -14.32 -0.04 -8.86
N ARG A 72 -14.06 0.95 -7.99
CA ARG A 72 -14.45 2.35 -8.23
C ARG A 72 -13.47 3.09 -9.12
N THR A 73 -12.29 2.53 -9.37
CA THR A 73 -11.22 3.22 -10.08
C THR A 73 -10.63 2.39 -11.24
N PRO A 74 -11.47 1.97 -12.20
CA PRO A 74 -11.02 1.12 -13.30
C PRO A 74 -9.97 1.82 -14.15
N ASP A 75 -9.16 1.01 -14.85
CA ASP A 75 -8.19 1.50 -15.82
C ASP A 75 -8.90 2.08 -17.05
N ILE A 76 -8.36 3.18 -17.55
CA ILE A 76 -8.78 3.84 -18.80
C ILE A 76 -7.95 3.26 -19.95
N GLY A 77 -8.61 2.76 -20.99
CA GLY A 77 -7.96 2.01 -22.08
C GLY A 77 -6.99 2.79 -22.97
N ASP A 78 -7.06 4.12 -23.02
CA ASP A 78 -6.17 4.96 -23.83
C ASP A 78 -4.97 5.54 -23.06
N VAL A 79 -4.79 5.13 -21.80
CA VAL A 79 -3.67 5.51 -20.93
C VAL A 79 -2.66 4.37 -20.85
N LYS A 80 -1.36 4.70 -20.92
CA LYS A 80 -0.27 3.72 -20.71
C LYS A 80 0.03 3.55 -19.23
N TYR A 81 0.12 2.31 -18.74
CA TYR A 81 0.41 2.03 -17.32
C TYR A 81 1.81 1.41 -17.17
N TYR A 82 2.59 1.96 -16.24
CA TYR A 82 3.89 1.44 -15.85
C TYR A 82 3.94 1.24 -14.33
N SER A 83 4.58 0.17 -13.87
CA SER A 83 4.75 -0.12 -12.45
C SER A 83 6.14 -0.64 -12.19
N TYR A 84 6.80 -0.07 -11.17
CA TYR A 84 8.11 -0.48 -10.71
C TYR A 84 8.00 -0.89 -9.24
N GLY A 85 8.41 -2.12 -8.92
CA GLY A 85 8.58 -2.57 -7.53
C GLY A 85 10.02 -2.38 -7.08
N ALA A 86 10.23 -2.35 -5.77
CA ALA A 86 11.55 -2.57 -5.19
C ALA A 86 11.58 -3.99 -4.60
N SER A 87 12.77 -4.57 -4.47
CA SER A 87 12.98 -5.70 -3.58
C SER A 87 14.26 -5.42 -2.83
N LEU A 88 14.18 -5.48 -1.51
CA LEU A 88 15.27 -5.12 -0.62
C LEU A 88 15.42 -6.28 0.36
N GLU A 89 16.65 -6.79 0.51
CA GLU A 89 16.99 -7.70 1.60
C GLU A 89 17.63 -6.86 2.72
N PRO A 90 16.85 -6.35 3.69
CA PRO A 90 17.37 -5.56 4.78
C PRO A 90 18.32 -6.35 5.67
N ASN A 91 19.43 -5.73 6.06
CA ASN A 91 20.28 -6.21 7.16
C ASN A 91 19.53 -6.07 8.51
N SER A 92 19.99 -6.78 9.54
CA SER A 92 19.30 -6.93 10.84
C SER A 92 19.09 -5.62 11.63
N TRP A 93 19.68 -4.51 11.20
CA TRP A 93 19.59 -3.19 11.83
C TRP A 93 18.64 -2.23 11.09
N SER A 94 18.06 -2.67 9.98
CA SER A 94 17.09 -1.88 9.23
C SER A 94 15.76 -1.79 9.96
N VAL A 95 15.19 -0.59 9.99
CA VAL A 95 13.86 -0.35 10.56
C VAL A 95 12.75 -1.07 9.79
N PHE A 96 13.04 -1.52 8.56
CA PHE A 96 12.17 -2.34 7.72
C PHE A 96 12.34 -3.86 7.94
N ALA A 97 13.26 -4.31 8.80
CA ALA A 97 13.51 -5.73 9.01
C ALA A 97 12.28 -6.45 9.60
N ALA A 98 11.53 -5.80 10.49
CA ALA A 98 10.33 -6.36 11.09
C ALA A 98 9.16 -6.47 10.09
N SER A 99 8.92 -5.44 9.28
CA SER A 99 7.87 -5.45 8.26
C SER A 99 8.21 -6.43 7.13
N HIS A 100 9.48 -6.47 6.70
CA HIS A 100 9.97 -7.44 5.73
C HIS A 100 9.79 -8.89 6.20
N ALA A 101 10.07 -9.20 7.47
CA ALA A 101 9.90 -10.55 8.02
C ALA A 101 8.43 -11.00 8.05
N ILE A 102 7.50 -10.08 8.31
CA ILE A 102 6.06 -10.36 8.32
C ILE A 102 5.55 -10.61 6.89
N VAL A 103 5.88 -9.72 5.94
CA VAL A 103 5.45 -9.86 4.54
C VAL A 103 6.10 -11.08 3.87
N LYS A 104 7.36 -11.39 4.20
CA LYS A 104 8.09 -12.55 3.66
C LYS A 104 7.46 -13.88 4.04
N ARG A 105 6.83 -13.97 5.22
CA ARG A 105 6.13 -15.18 5.68
C ARG A 105 4.84 -15.45 4.92
N THR A 106 4.20 -14.42 4.37
CA THR A 106 2.87 -14.53 3.75
C THR A 106 2.93 -14.48 2.23
N GLU A 107 3.84 -13.69 1.64
CA GLU A 107 3.82 -13.37 0.19
C GLU A 107 5.14 -13.60 -0.57
N GLY A 108 6.26 -13.92 0.11
CA GLY A 108 7.57 -14.17 -0.52
C GLY A 108 8.44 -12.91 -0.65
N LEU A 109 9.19 -12.76 -1.75
CA LEU A 109 10.07 -11.61 -2.02
C LEU A 109 9.27 -10.28 -1.96
N ASN A 110 9.76 -9.32 -1.19
CA ASN A 110 9.12 -8.01 -0.94
C ASN A 110 10.18 -6.95 -0.58
N ASP A 111 9.86 -5.66 -0.69
CA ASP A 111 10.74 -4.55 -0.27
C ASP A 111 10.63 -4.15 1.20
N GLY A 112 9.77 -4.82 1.96
CA GLY A 112 9.44 -4.49 3.34
C GLY A 112 8.08 -3.83 3.53
N LEU A 113 7.37 -3.43 2.46
CA LEU A 113 6.02 -2.85 2.54
C LEU A 113 5.08 -3.35 1.43
N VAL A 114 5.61 -3.68 0.25
CA VAL A 114 4.88 -4.06 -0.95
C VAL A 114 5.66 -5.15 -1.71
N ARG A 115 4.97 -5.86 -2.62
CA ARG A 115 5.60 -6.76 -3.59
C ARG A 115 6.30 -5.99 -4.72
#